data_AF-A0A8T4MD82-F1
#
_entry.id   AF-A0A8T4MD82-F1
#
_cell.length_a   1.000
_cell.length_b   1.000
_cell.length_c   1.000
_cell.angle_alpha   90.00
_cell.angle_beta   90.00
_cell.angle_gamma   90.00
#
_symmetry.space_group_name_H-M   'P 1'
#
loop_
_entity.id
_entity.type
_entity.pdbx_description
1 polymer ?
#
loop_
_entity_poly.entity_id
_entity_poly.type
_entity_poly.pdbx_seq_one_letter_code
_entity_poly.pdbx_strand_id
1 'polypeptide(L)'
;MMGGNMKDKKFLIAVVIIAILALVLVYVLLIGPKVQGYVVQKQISAQEVAVQTIIEIVNQQGYVVLGQGNDSVVLVRYNPEQNQPDK
;
A
#
# COMPACT_ATOMS: atom_id res chain seq x y z
N MET A 1 -51.28 26.85 10.50
CA MET A 1 -52.00 25.92 9.60
C MET A 1 -50.97 25.22 8.72
N MET A 2 -50.66 23.95 8.97
CA MET A 2 -49.69 23.20 8.14
C MET A 2 -50.18 21.76 7.96
N GLY A 3 -51.14 21.60 7.05
CA GLY A 3 -51.47 20.31 6.45
C GLY A 3 -50.49 20.04 5.30
N GLY A 4 -49.24 19.70 5.63
CA GLY A 4 -48.32 19.14 4.64
C GLY A 4 -48.69 17.68 4.44
N ASN A 5 -49.18 17.32 3.24
CA ASN A 5 -49.56 15.95 2.91
C ASN A 5 -48.40 15.02 3.27
N MET A 6 -48.66 13.89 3.94
CA MET A 6 -47.62 12.94 4.36
C MET A 6 -46.70 12.51 3.19
N LYS A 7 -47.18 12.64 1.95
CA LYS A 7 -46.44 12.43 0.70
C LYS A 7 -45.28 13.43 0.53
N ASP A 8 -45.49 14.72 0.82
CA ASP A 8 -44.48 15.77 0.66
C ASP A 8 -43.36 15.61 1.70
N LYS A 9 -43.72 15.22 2.93
CA LYS A 9 -42.75 14.91 3.99
C LYS A 9 -41.90 13.68 3.64
N LYS A 10 -42.52 12.62 3.12
CA LYS A 10 -41.80 11.41 2.67
C LYS A 10 -40.88 11.71 1.49
N PHE A 11 -41.32 12.55 0.56
CA PHE A 11 -40.51 12.99 -0.57
C PHE A 11 -39.30 13.81 -0.12
N LEU A 12 -39.49 14.77 0.79
CA LEU A 12 -38.40 15.57 1.36
C LEU A 12 -37.36 14.67 2.05
N ILE A 13 -37.80 13.71 2.86
CA ILE A 13 -36.91 12.76 3.54
C ILE A 13 -36.11 11.92 2.52
N ALA A 14 -36.77 11.44 1.46
CA ALA A 14 -36.09 10.68 0.41
C ALA A 14 -35.01 11.52 -0.30
N VAL A 15 -35.29 12.79 -0.62
CA VAL A 15 -34.31 13.70 -1.24
C VAL A 15 -33.12 13.93 -0.31
N VAL A 16 -33.35 14.13 0.99
CA VAL A 16 -32.26 14.32 1.97
C VAL A 16 -31.39 13.07 2.06
N ILE A 17 -31.99 11.88 2.09
CA ILE A 17 -31.24 10.61 2.12
C ILE A 17 -30.39 10.45 0.85
N ILE A 18 -30.95 10.74 -0.32
CA ILE A 18 -30.22 10.68 -1.60
C ILE A 18 -29.06 11.67 -1.60
N ALA A 19 -29.25 12.89 -1.10
CA ALA A 19 -28.19 13.88 -1.00
C ALA A 19 -27.04 13.42 -0.08
N ILE A 20 -27.36 12.80 1.05
CA ILE A 20 -26.36 12.23 1.97
C ILE A 20 -25.61 11.08 1.30
N LEU A 21 -26.32 10.15 0.64
CA LEU A 21 -25.70 9.04 -0.07
C LEU A 21 -24.77 9.51 -1.21
N ALA A 22 -25.17 10.55 -1.94
CA ALA A 22 -24.34 11.15 -2.97
C ALA A 22 -23.04 11.74 -2.39
N LEU A 23 -23.10 12.44 -1.25
CA LEU A 23 -21.91 12.96 -0.57
C LEU A 23 -20.98 11.85 -0.08
N VAL A 24 -21.54 10.75 0.43
CA VAL A 24 -20.75 9.57 0.85
C VAL A 24 -20.03 8.95 -0.34
N LEU A 25 -20.70 8.80 -1.49
CA LEU A 25 -20.07 8.27 -2.70
C LEU A 25 -18.92 9.16 -3.19
N VAL A 26 -19.09 10.48 -3.18
CA VAL A 26 -18.03 11.42 -3.54
C VAL A 26 -16.83 11.29 -2.60
N TYR A 27 -17.07 11.16 -1.29
CA TYR A 27 -16.01 10.94 -0.30
C TYR A 27 -15.23 9.65 -0.58
N VAL A 28 -15.93 8.53 -0.77
CA VAL A 28 -15.29 7.22 -1.03
C VAL A 28 -14.49 7.24 -2.32
N LEU A 29 -15.05 7.82 -3.40
CA LEU A 29 -14.40 7.83 -4.71
C LEU A 29 -13.21 8.77 -4.82
N LEU A 30 -13.19 9.90 -4.09
CA LEU A 30 -12.12 10.90 -4.22
C LEU A 30 -11.09 10.84 -3.09
N ILE A 31 -11.47 10.46 -1.88
CA ILE A 31 -10.58 10.47 -0.72
C ILE A 31 -10.03 9.08 -0.45
N GLY A 32 -10.85 8.02 -0.62
CA GLY A 32 -10.42 6.62 -0.50
C GLY A 32 -9.16 6.27 -1.32
N PRO A 33 -9.14 6.52 -2.65
CA PRO A 33 -7.99 6.15 -3.47
C PRO A 33 -6.76 7.03 -3.20
N LYS A 34 -6.92 8.27 -2.72
CA LYS A 34 -5.78 9.13 -2.34
C LYS A 34 -5.01 8.58 -1.14
N VAL A 35 -5.72 7.99 -0.18
CA VAL A 35 -5.08 7.36 0.99
C VAL A 35 -4.38 6.05 0.57
N GLN A 36 -5.01 5.25 -0.28
CA GLN A 36 -4.39 4.02 -0.81
C GLN A 36 -3.14 4.30 -1.64
N GLY A 37 -3.17 5.28 -2.54
CA GLY A 37 -2.00 5.68 -3.33
C GLY A 37 -0.83 6.13 -2.46
N TYR A 38 -1.08 6.90 -1.41
CA TYR A 38 -0.04 7.37 -0.48
C TYR A 38 0.60 6.22 0.32
N VAL A 39 -0.20 5.26 0.78
CA VAL A 39 0.29 4.10 1.54
C VAL A 39 1.09 3.14 0.64
N VAL A 40 0.68 2.95 -0.61
CA VAL A 40 1.43 2.14 -1.59
C VAL A 40 2.74 2.82 -1.98
N GLN A 41 2.71 4.13 -2.26
CA GLN A 41 3.92 4.88 -2.61
C GLN A 41 4.96 4.83 -1.48
N LYS A 42 4.52 4.98 -0.22
CA LYS A 42 5.42 4.83 0.93
C LYS A 42 6.01 3.42 1.07
N GLN A 43 5.25 2.38 0.77
CA GLN A 43 5.74 1.01 0.79
C GLN A 43 6.78 0.76 -0.29
N ILE A 44 6.58 1.30 -1.49
CA ILE A 44 7.55 1.19 -2.60
C ILE A 44 8.86 1.90 -2.25
N SER A 45 8.79 3.14 -1.75
CA SER A 45 10.00 3.86 -1.34
C SER A 45 10.74 3.18 -0.19
N ALA A 46 10.03 2.57 0.76
CA ALA A 46 10.66 1.81 1.84
C ALA A 46 11.36 0.54 1.33
N GLN A 47 10.78 -0.14 0.33
CA GLN A 47 11.40 -1.30 -0.31
C GLN A 47 12.68 -0.92 -1.06
N GLU A 48 12.66 0.17 -1.84
CA GLU A 48 13.83 0.66 -2.57
C GLU A 48 14.99 0.97 -1.62
N VAL A 49 14.72 1.66 -0.51
CA VAL A 49 15.73 1.98 0.52
C VAL A 49 16.28 0.71 1.17
N ALA A 50 15.42 -0.26 1.50
CA ALA A 50 15.86 -1.51 2.12
C ALA A 50 16.75 -2.34 1.17
N VAL A 51 16.37 -2.44 -0.12
CA VAL A 51 17.16 -3.15 -1.13
C VAL A 51 18.50 -2.46 -1.36
N GLN A 52 18.52 -1.14 -1.47
CA GLN A 52 19.76 -0.38 -1.64
C GLN A 52 20.71 -0.58 -0.45
N THR A 53 20.18 -0.55 0.78
CA THR A 53 20.95 -0.83 1.99
C THR A 53 21.54 -2.24 1.98
N ILE A 54 20.76 -3.24 1.59
CA ILE A 54 21.23 -4.63 1.45
C ILE A 54 22.40 -4.71 0.45
N ILE A 55 22.26 -4.08 -0.73
CA ILE A 55 23.30 -4.06 -1.75
C ILE A 55 24.57 -3.39 -1.23
N GLU A 56 24.44 -2.28 -0.52
CA GLU A 56 25.58 -1.57 0.07
C GLU A 56 26.31 -2.43 1.12
N ILE A 57 25.58 -3.11 2.00
CA ILE A 57 26.17 -4.03 2.98
C ILE A 57 26.90 -5.18 2.27
N VAL A 58 26.28 -5.79 1.26
CA VAL A 58 26.93 -6.87 0.48
C VAL A 58 28.16 -6.35 -0.27
N ASN A 59 28.14 -5.12 -0.78
CA ASN A 59 29.31 -4.53 -1.44
C ASN A 59 30.44 -4.20 -0.47
N GLN A 60 30.14 -3.80 0.77
CA GLN A 60 31.15 -3.44 1.78
C GLN A 60 31.69 -4.65 2.55
N GLN A 61 30.82 -5.61 2.90
CA GLN A 61 31.13 -6.74 3.78
C GLN A 61 31.23 -8.07 3.02
N GLY A 62 30.86 -8.09 1.74
CA GLY A 62 30.84 -9.28 0.88
C GLY A 62 29.58 -10.14 1.02
N TYR A 63 28.81 -9.97 2.10
CA TYR A 63 27.60 -10.73 2.37
C TYR A 63 26.63 -9.98 3.30
N VAL A 64 25.37 -10.41 3.33
CA VAL A 64 24.39 -10.03 4.36
C VAL A 64 23.58 -11.27 4.79
N VAL A 65 23.21 -11.34 6.06
CA VAL A 65 22.35 -12.41 6.59
C VAL A 65 20.95 -11.85 6.82
N LEU A 66 19.95 -12.47 6.18
CA LEU A 66 18.54 -12.13 6.34
C LEU A 66 17.85 -13.20 7.19
N GLY A 67 17.16 -12.78 8.26
CA GLY A 67 16.45 -13.66 9.20
C GLY A 67 17.11 -13.73 10.58
N GLN A 68 16.39 -14.27 11.57
CA GLN A 68 16.88 -14.53 12.93
C GLN A 68 16.62 -15.99 13.30
N GLY A 69 17.64 -16.71 13.77
CA GLY A 69 17.52 -18.09 14.23
C GLY A 69 17.81 -19.14 13.15
N ASN A 70 16.99 -20.19 13.08
CA ASN A 70 17.24 -21.38 12.25
C ASN A 70 17.03 -21.17 10.75
N ASP A 71 16.28 -20.13 10.34
CA ASP A 71 15.97 -19.83 8.95
C ASP A 71 16.70 -18.56 8.48
N SER A 72 18.04 -18.59 8.51
CA SER A 72 18.87 -17.50 8.01
C SER A 72 19.29 -17.72 6.56
N VAL A 73 19.01 -16.75 5.69
CA VAL A 73 19.48 -16.74 4.30
C VAL A 73 20.68 -15.83 4.18
N VAL A 74 21.79 -16.35 3.69
CA VAL A 74 23.00 -15.55 3.43
C VAL A 74 22.98 -15.12 1.97
N LEU A 75 22.93 -13.81 1.74
CA LEU A 75 23.10 -13.23 0.42
C LEU A 75 24.58 -12.86 0.24
N VAL A 76 25.16 -13.28 -0.87
CA VAL A 76 26.54 -12.96 -1.26
C VAL A 76 26.53 -12.31 -2.64
N ARG A 77 27.60 -11.58 -2.96
CA ARG A 77 27.76 -11.02 -4.31
C ARG A 77 27.90 -12.17 -5.32
N TYR A 78 27.10 -12.13 -6.38
CA TYR A 78 27.23 -13.10 -7.47
C TYR A 78 28.59 -12.96 -8.15
N ASN A 79 29.36 -14.05 -8.18
CA ASN A 79 30.61 -14.15 -8.93
C ASN A 79 30.48 -15.25 -10.00
N PRO A 80 30.48 -14.92 -11.30
CA PRO A 80 30.29 -15.90 -12.37
C PRO A 80 31.42 -16.94 -12.49
N GLU A 81 32.60 -16.65 -11.94
CA GLU A 81 33.76 -17.57 -11.97
C GLU A 81 33.64 -18.71 -10.94
N GLN A 82 32.79 -18.54 -9.91
CA GLN A 82 32.61 -19.49 -8.82
C GLN A 82 31.68 -20.68 -9.16
N ASN A 83 30.97 -20.59 -10.29
CA ASN A 83 30.02 -21.60 -10.77
C ASN A 83 30.55 -22.41 -11.96
N GLN A 84 31.84 -22.33 -12.28
CA GLN A 84 32.45 -23.32 -13.19
C GLN A 84 32.73 -24.60 -12.38
N PRO A 85 32.05 -25.72 -12.68
CA PRO A 85 32.48 -27.00 -12.13
C PRO A 85 33.89 -27.27 -12.65
N ASP A 86 34.82 -27.56 -11.74
CA ASP A 86 36.18 -27.98 -12.07
C ASP A 86 36.11 -29.06 -13.17
N LYS A 87 36.81 -28.81 -14.28
CA LYS A 87 36.85 -29.72 -15.44
C LYS A 87 37.55 -31.03 -15.11
#